data_AF-A0A1H6J5F6-F1
#
_entry.id   AF-A0A1H6J5F6-F1
#
_cell.length_a   1.000
_cell.length_b   1.000
_cell.length_c   1.000
_cell.angle_alpha   90.00
_cell.angle_beta   90.00
_cell.angle_gamma   90.00
#
_symmetry.space_group_name_H-M   'P 1'
#
loop_
_entity.id
_entity.type
_entity.pdbx_description
1 polymer ?
#
loop_
_entity_poly.entity_id
_entity_poly.type
_entity_poly.pdbx_seq_one_letter_code
_entity_poly.pdbx_strand_id
1 'polypeptide(L)' 'MPPIDAGDIETVVGLVADQPGSTAPELADLVAAEGIDPDRTNKLLQAGVRRGALIESRSTYWVVRDETGSPKNIDT' A
#
# COMPACT_ATOMS: atom_id res chain seq x y z
N MET A 1 -21.37 8.63 -0.25
CA MET A 1 -20.09 7.93 -0.08
C MET A 1 -19.18 8.91 0.66
N PRO A 2 -18.70 8.59 1.87
CA PRO A 2 -17.75 9.46 2.56
C PRO A 2 -16.52 9.70 1.66
N PRO A 3 -15.94 10.91 1.67
CA PRO A 3 -14.80 11.23 0.83
C PRO A 3 -13.64 10.31 1.19
N ILE A 4 -12.84 9.96 0.19
CA ILE A 4 -11.54 9.34 0.42
C ILE A 4 -10.58 10.49 0.72
N ASP A 5 -10.10 10.55 1.96
CA ASP A 5 -9.16 11.57 2.40
C ASP A 5 -7.77 11.32 1.82
N ALA A 6 -7.10 12.39 1.40
CA ALA A 6 -5.75 12.29 0.84
C ALA A 6 -4.75 11.77 1.89
N GLY A 7 -4.94 12.17 3.16
CA GLY A 7 -4.12 11.69 4.28
C GLY A 7 -4.23 10.19 4.48
N ASP A 8 -5.45 9.63 4.45
CA ASP A 8 -5.66 8.18 4.58
C ASP A 8 -4.95 7.41 3.45
N ILE A 9 -4.95 7.95 2.23
CA ILE A 9 -4.23 7.34 1.09
C ILE A 9 -2.73 7.34 1.37
N GLU A 10 -2.17 8.46 1.81
CA GLU A 10 -0.74 8.58 2.13
C GLU A 10 -0.33 7.65 3.28
N THR A 11 -1.15 7.53 4.33
CA THR A 11 -0.92 6.59 5.43
C THR A 11 -0.88 5.15 4.93
N VAL A 12 -1.89 4.72 4.15
CA VAL A 12 -1.92 3.35 3.59
C VAL A 12 -0.73 3.09 2.67
N VAL A 13 -0.39 4.04 1.79
CA VAL A 13 0.78 3.91 0.91
C VAL A 13 2.07 3.81 1.74
N GLY A 14 2.20 4.61 2.79
CA GLY A 14 3.32 4.58 3.73
C GLY A 14 3.45 3.23 4.43
N LEU A 15 2.35 2.64 4.88
CA LEU A 15 2.34 1.31 5.51
C LEU A 15 2.81 0.21 4.55
N VAL A 16 2.40 0.26 3.27
CA VAL A 16 2.90 -0.70 2.26
C VAL A 16 4.39 -0.48 1.96
N ALA A 17 4.87 0.77 2.04
CA ALA A 17 6.28 1.09 1.86
C ALA A 17 7.15 0.66 3.05
N ASP A 18 6.64 0.81 4.28
CA ASP A 18 7.31 0.37 5.51
C ASP A 18 7.36 -1.16 5.61
N GLN A 19 6.27 -1.83 5.18
CA GLN A 19 6.16 -3.29 5.16
C GLN A 19 5.82 -3.82 3.76
N PRO A 20 6.81 -3.83 2.85
CA PRO A 20 6.60 -4.38 1.51
C PRO A 20 6.37 -5.89 1.60
N GLY A 21 5.33 -6.40 0.94
CA GLY A 21 4.98 -7.81 0.96
C GLY A 21 3.93 -8.18 2.00
N SER A 22 3.39 -7.20 2.73
CA SER A 22 2.26 -7.42 3.64
C SER A 22 1.04 -7.96 2.90
N THR A 23 0.43 -8.97 3.53
CA THR A 23 -0.81 -9.56 3.03
C THR A 23 -1.98 -8.59 3.24
N ALA A 24 -3.07 -8.75 2.47
CA ALA A 24 -4.28 -7.95 2.66
C ALA A 24 -4.80 -7.89 4.13
N PRO A 25 -4.86 -9.01 4.90
CA PRO A 25 -5.27 -8.95 6.29
C PRO A 25 -4.27 -8.24 7.20
N GLU A 26 -2.96 -8.40 7.00
CA GLU A 26 -1.96 -7.66 7.78
C GLU A 26 -2.01 -6.16 7.52
N LEU A 27 -2.17 -5.78 6.25
CA LEU A 27 -2.33 -4.38 5.90
C LEU A 27 -3.60 -3.80 6.52
N ALA A 28 -4.71 -4.56 6.54
CA ALA A 28 -5.95 -4.12 7.18
C ALA A 28 -5.78 -3.91 8.69
N ASP A 29 -5.01 -4.75 9.38
CA ASP A 29 -4.71 -4.60 10.80
C ASP A 29 -3.89 -3.33 11.09
N LEU A 30 -2.87 -3.06 10.26
CA LEU A 30 -2.06 -1.83 10.34
C LEU A 30 -2.90 -0.57 10.09
N VAL A 31 -3.79 -0.62 9.10
CA VAL A 31 -4.69 0.48 8.76
C VAL A 31 -5.69 0.73 9.89
N ALA A 32 -6.20 -0.34 10.51
CA ALA A 32 -7.05 -0.24 11.69
C ALA A 32 -6.31 0.34 12.91
N ALA A 33 -5.02 0.03 13.08
CA ALA A 33 -4.18 0.60 14.13
C ALA A 33 -4.00 2.12 13.98
N GLU A 34 -3.97 2.62 12.74
CA GLU A 34 -3.96 4.05 12.42
C GLU A 34 -5.35 4.72 12.57
N GLY A 35 -6.38 3.95 12.94
CA GLY A 35 -7.75 4.45 13.12
C GLY A 35 -8.56 4.57 11.82
N ILE A 36 -8.04 4.02 10.72
CA ILE A 36 -8.71 4.00 9.42
C ILE A 36 -9.53 2.71 9.29
N ASP A 37 -10.71 2.80 8.67
CA ASP A 37 -11.57 1.65 8.49
C ASP A 37 -10.94 0.60 7.55
N PRO A 38 -10.73 -0.65 8.00
CA PRO A 38 -10.03 -1.66 7.20
C PRO A 38 -10.78 -2.06 5.91
N ASP A 39 -12.11 -1.87 5.84
CA ASP A 39 -12.89 -2.10 4.60
C ASP A 39 -12.53 -1.07 3.51
N ARG A 40 -12.03 0.10 3.92
CA ARG A 40 -11.56 1.13 2.99
C ARG A 40 -10.16 0.90 2.47
N THR A 41 -9.37 0.02 3.09
CA THR A 41 -7.97 -0.27 2.70
C THR A 41 -7.85 -0.52 1.20
N ASN A 42 -8.71 -1.38 0.64
CA ASN A 42 -8.66 -1.69 -0.80
C ASN A 42 -9.02 -0.48 -1.68
N LYS A 43 -9.96 0.36 -1.24
CA LYS A 43 -10.33 1.60 -1.95
C LYS A 43 -9.20 2.64 -1.89
N LEU A 44 -8.52 2.74 -0.74
CA LEU A 44 -7.38 3.63 -0.52
C LEU A 44 -6.17 3.20 -1.34
N LEU A 45 -5.87 1.91 -1.40
CA LEU A 45 -4.83 1.34 -2.26
C LEU A 45 -5.11 1.63 -3.73
N GLN A 46 -6.33 1.38 -4.19
CA GLN A 46 -6.73 1.72 -5.57
C GLN A 46 -6.62 3.21 -5.86
N ALA A 47 -6.98 4.07 -4.89
CA ALA A 47 -6.82 5.52 -5.02
C ALA A 47 -5.35 5.94 -5.08
N GLY A 48 -4.48 5.31 -4.28
CA GLY A 48 -3.03 5.48 -4.32
C GLY A 48 -2.45 5.10 -5.68
N VAL A 49 -2.80 3.93 -6.22
CA VAL A 49 -2.40 3.49 -7.57
C VAL A 49 -2.84 4.49 -8.63
N ARG A 50 -4.09 4.97 -8.57
CA ARG A 50 -4.61 5.99 -9.50
C ARG A 50 -3.90 7.34 -9.38
N ARG A 51 -3.35 7.66 -8.20
CA ARG A 51 -2.53 8.86 -7.97
C ARG A 51 -1.07 8.69 -8.40
N GLY A 52 -0.67 7.51 -8.86
CA GLY A 52 0.69 7.22 -9.28
C GLY A 52 1.57 6.65 -8.18
N ALA A 53 1.00 6.27 -7.02
CA ALA A 53 1.73 5.46 -6.05
C ALA A 53 2.07 4.11 -6.70
N LEU A 54 3.33 3.70 -6.58
CA LEU A 54 3.88 2.51 -7.23
C LEU A 54 3.43 1.21 -6.54
N ILE A 55 2.17 1.11 -6.13
CA ILE A 55 1.66 -0.07 -5.42
C ILE A 55 1.25 -1.13 -6.44
N GLU A 56 1.85 -2.31 -6.35
CA GLU A 56 1.46 -3.49 -7.11
C GLU A 56 0.79 -4.52 -6.20
N SER A 57 -0.39 -4.98 -6.60
CA SER A 57 -1.03 -6.17 -6.03
C SER A 57 -0.48 -7.42 -6.72
N ARG A 58 0.23 -8.30 -5.99
CA ARG A 58 0.56 -9.64 -6.48
C ARG A 58 -0.24 -10.66 -5.70
N SER A 59 -1.30 -11.20 -6.32
CA SER A 59 -2.21 -12.31 -5.92
C SER A 59 -2.70 -12.38 -4.46
N THR A 60 -1.84 -12.20 -3.46
CA THR A 60 -2.09 -12.31 -2.02
C THR A 60 -1.46 -11.16 -1.20
N TYR A 61 -0.52 -10.40 -1.76
CA TYR A 61 0.23 -9.35 -1.04
C TYR A 61 0.40 -8.07 -1.87
N TRP A 62 0.68 -6.98 -1.16
CA TRP A 62 0.90 -5.65 -1.73
C TRP A 62 2.38 -5.25 -1.61
N VAL A 63 2.95 -4.72 -2.67
CA VAL A 63 4.33 -4.19 -2.68
C VAL A 63 4.37 -2.80 -3.28
N VAL A 64 5.16 -1.90 -2.73
CA VAL A 64 5.57 -0.69 -3.45
C VAL A 64 6.71 -1.10 -4.39
N ARG A 65 6.51 -0.96 -5.70
CA ARG A 65 7.61 -0.98 -6.66
C ARG A 65 8.47 0.25 -6.38
N ASP A 66 9.72 0.01 -6.04
CA ASP A 66 10.69 1.09 -6.11
C ASP A 66 10.79 1.52 -7.58
N GLU A 67 10.74 2.82 -7.83
CA GLU A 67 10.91 3.44 -9.15
C GLU A 67 12.25 3.07 -9.79
N THR A 68 13.18 2.48 -9.02
CA THR A 68 14.29 1.71 -9.57
C THR A 68 13.83 0.35 -10.07
N GLY A 69 13.51 0.28 -11.37
CA GLY A 69 13.58 -0.95 -12.17
C GLY A 69 14.98 -1.56 -12.29
N SER A 70 15.79 -1.48 -11.23
CA SER A 70 17.07 -2.15 -11.12
C SER A 70 16.84 -3.38 -10.25
N PRO A 71 16.86 -4.62 -10.80
CA PRO A 71 17.15 -5.77 -9.96
C PRO A 71 18.47 -5.43 -9.28
N LYS A 72 18.44 -5.27 -7.95
CA LYS A 72 19.66 -5.22 -7.16
C LYS A 72 20.27 -6.61 -7.27
N ASN A 73 20.99 -6.84 -8.38
CA ASN A 73 22.00 -7.86 -8.49
C ASN A 73 22.89 -7.60 -7.28
N ILE A 74 22.72 -8.43 -6.26
CA ILE A 74 23.78 -8.67 -5.31
C ILE A 74 24.88 -9.36 -6.11
N ASP A 75 25.70 -8.53 -6.75
CA ASP A 75 26.90 -8.97 -7.41
C ASP A 75 27.92 -9.30 -6.32
N THR A 76 28.35 -10.57 -6.34
CA THR A 76 29.47 -11.19 -5.61
C THR A 76 29.25 -11.58 -4.15
#